data_AF-A0ABD2MJW7-F1
#
_entry.id   AF-A0ABD2MJW7-F1
#
_cell.length_a   1.000
_cell.length_b   1.000
_cell.length_c   1.000
_cell.angle_alpha   90.00
_cell.angle_beta   90.00
_cell.angle_gamma   90.00
#
_symmetry.space_group_name_H-M   'P 1'
#
loop_
_entity.id
_entity.type
_entity.pdbx_description
1 polymer ?
#
loop_
_entity_poly.entity_id
_entity_poly.type
_entity_poly.pdbx_seq_one_letter_code
_entity_poly.pdbx_strand_id
1 'polypeptide(L)'
;MYLKNGIDFEPVEVSKLDKCNILGVHLSEYRYNIYSIYRAPNNDKISYLHWFSRLLEENKNSLIVDDINLNVLDNYSYTIQNKNMFTRKKKHREGTNLDHVITPKCISCQVRPKNIIISDHKMLMVTAKLNKHKPLNKTNKITT
;
A
#
# COMPACT_ATOMS: atom_id res chain seq x y z
N MET A 1 0.56 9.50 6.95
CA MET A 1 -0.51 8.51 7.21
C MET A 1 -1.25 8.94 8.46
N TYR A 2 -2.59 8.93 8.45
CA TYR A 2 -3.40 9.21 9.64
C TYR A 2 -4.17 7.93 10.02
N LEU A 3 -4.12 7.55 11.29
CA LEU A 3 -4.87 6.42 11.84
C LEU A 3 -5.83 6.94 12.89
N LYS A 4 -7.10 6.50 12.82
CA LYS A 4 -8.14 6.92 13.75
C LYS A 4 -7.89 6.27 15.12
N ASN A 5 -8.20 7.01 16.20
CA ASN A 5 -8.23 6.47 17.57
C ASN A 5 -9.06 5.18 17.65
N GLY A 6 -8.55 4.19 18.39
CA GLY A 6 -9.19 2.89 18.60
C GLY A 6 -8.77 1.79 17.61
N ILE A 7 -7.72 2.02 16.82
CA ILE A 7 -7.03 0.97 16.06
C ILE A 7 -5.66 0.80 16.70
N ASP A 8 -5.36 -0.41 17.17
CA ASP A 8 -4.02 -0.73 17.68
C ASP A 8 -3.05 -0.94 16.51
N PHE A 9 -1.92 -0.23 16.56
CA PHE A 9 -0.89 -0.33 15.54
C PHE A 9 0.52 -0.14 16.10
N GLU A 10 1.49 -0.72 15.40
CA GLU A 10 2.91 -0.55 15.69
C GLU A 10 3.61 -0.03 14.42
N PRO A 11 4.58 0.89 14.54
CA PRO A 11 5.38 1.29 13.39
C PRO A 11 6.19 0.10 12.88
N VAL A 12 6.28 -0.04 11.56
CA VAL A 12 7.13 -1.04 10.90
C VAL A 12 8.36 -0.35 10.34
N GLU A 13 9.53 -0.77 10.79
CA GLU A 13 10.79 -0.39 10.15
C GLU A 13 10.96 -1.16 8.84
N VAL A 14 11.22 -0.44 7.77
CA VAL A 14 11.45 -1.00 6.44
C VAL A 14 12.75 -0.45 5.90
N SER A 15 13.54 -1.32 5.28
CA SER A 15 14.75 -0.91 4.57
C SER A 15 14.39 0.10 3.48
N LYS A 16 15.01 1.28 3.52
CA LYS A 16 14.74 2.35 2.57
C LYS A 16 15.70 2.26 1.40
N LEU A 17 15.18 2.43 0.18
CA LEU A 17 16.00 2.82 -0.95
C LEU A 17 16.26 4.33 -0.85
N ASP A 18 17.48 4.78 -1.13
CA ASP A 18 18.05 6.10 -0.80
C ASP A 18 17.19 7.33 -1.16
N LYS A 19 16.26 7.19 -2.10
CA LYS A 19 15.37 8.27 -2.58
C LYS A 19 13.88 7.91 -2.50
N CYS A 20 13.53 6.93 -1.69
CA CYS A 20 12.16 6.52 -1.42
C CYS A 20 11.81 6.81 0.05
N ASN A 21 10.68 7.48 0.24
CA ASN A 21 10.08 7.61 1.56
C ASN A 21 9.08 6.48 1.76
N ILE A 22 9.20 5.78 2.88
CA ILE A 22 8.28 4.71 3.26
C ILE A 22 7.85 4.91 4.71
N LEU A 23 6.54 4.76 4.94
CA LEU A 23 5.93 4.69 6.25
C LEU A 23 5.17 3.38 6.32
N GLY A 24 5.46 2.57 7.33
CA GLY A 24 4.80 1.28 7.56
C GLY A 24 4.14 1.24 8.93
N VAL A 25 2.97 0.61 9.01
CA VAL A 25 2.31 0.28 10.28
C VAL A 25 1.81 -1.16 10.24
N HIS A 26 1.88 -1.84 11.38
CA HIS A 26 1.36 -3.18 11.60
C HIS A 26 0.05 -3.09 12.38
N LEU A 27 -1.02 -3.67 11.85
CA LEU A 27 -2.30 -3.80 12.52
C LEU A 27 -2.36 -5.19 13.18
N SER A 28 -2.03 -5.25 14.48
CA SER A 28 -1.83 -6.50 15.23
C SER A 28 -3.08 -7.39 15.22
N GLU A 29 -4.26 -6.81 15.47
CA GLU A 29 -5.54 -7.54 15.46
C GLU A 29 -5.86 -8.22 14.12
N TYR A 30 -5.27 -7.74 13.03
CA TYR A 30 -5.53 -8.23 11.68
C TYR A 30 -4.34 -9.01 11.10
N ARG A 31 -3.19 -9.00 11.79
CA ARG A 31 -1.91 -9.50 11.30
C ARG A 31 -1.62 -8.97 9.88
N TYR A 32 -1.75 -7.66 9.72
CA TYR A 32 -1.77 -7.01 8.40
C TYR A 32 -1.00 -5.71 8.41
N ASN A 33 -0.18 -5.46 7.39
CA ASN A 33 0.65 -4.26 7.29
C ASN A 33 0.02 -3.24 6.35
N ILE A 34 0.21 -1.96 6.63
CA ILE A 34 -0.11 -0.87 5.71
C ILE A 34 1.15 -0.08 5.44
N TYR A 35 1.48 0.10 4.17
CA TYR A 35 2.61 0.91 3.71
C TYR A 35 2.13 2.09 2.89
N SER A 36 2.75 3.25 3.13
CA SER A 36 2.67 4.42 2.27
C SER A 36 4.05 4.67 1.69
N ILE A 37 4.16 4.67 0.36
CA ILE A 37 5.43 4.79 -0.35
C ILE A 37 5.39 6.01 -1.27
N TYR A 38 6.42 6.84 -1.19
CA TYR A 38 6.65 7.90 -2.17
C TYR A 38 8.03 7.69 -2.80
N ARG A 39 8.07 7.65 -4.13
CA ARG A 39 9.31 7.61 -4.91
C ARG A 39 9.34 8.86 -5.79
N ALA A 40 10.35 9.69 -5.56
CA ALA A 40 10.56 10.89 -6.36
C ALA A 40 10.73 10.56 -7.86
N PRO A 41 10.32 11.47 -8.76
CA PRO A 41 10.62 11.32 -10.19
C PRO A 41 12.14 11.29 -10.41
N ASN A 42 12.59 10.64 -11.48
CA ASN A 42 14.00 10.48 -11.88
C ASN A 42 14.86 9.58 -10.98
N ASN A 43 14.27 8.88 -10.00
CA ASN A 43 14.98 7.79 -9.33
C ASN A 43 15.32 6.67 -10.33
N ASP A 44 16.31 5.84 -10.01
CA ASP A 44 16.60 4.65 -10.83
C ASP A 44 15.38 3.72 -10.81
N LYS A 45 14.97 3.26 -11.99
CA LYS A 45 13.79 2.40 -12.14
C LYS A 45 14.11 0.97 -11.74
N ILE A 46 15.27 0.46 -12.15
CA ILE A 46 15.61 -0.96 -12.01
C ILE A 46 15.82 -1.31 -10.53
N SER A 47 16.64 -0.53 -9.82
CA SER A 47 16.89 -0.71 -8.38
C SER A 47 15.60 -0.60 -7.58
N TYR A 48 14.71 0.33 -7.95
CA TYR A 48 13.41 0.44 -7.32
C TYR A 48 12.57 -0.81 -7.52
N LEU A 49 12.44 -1.32 -8.74
CA LEU A 49 11.62 -2.50 -9.02
C LEU A 49 12.16 -3.74 -8.30
N HIS A 50 13.49 -3.90 -8.21
CA HIS A 50 14.09 -4.98 -7.42
C HIS A 50 13.79 -4.84 -5.92
N TRP A 51 13.97 -3.65 -5.35
CA TRP A 51 13.64 -3.39 -3.94
C TRP A 51 12.15 -3.62 -3.67
N PHE A 52 11.28 -3.11 -4.56
CA PHE A 52 9.84 -3.21 -4.43
C PHE A 52 9.35 -4.66 -4.55
N SER A 53 9.95 -5.47 -5.42
CA SER A 53 9.66 -6.91 -5.51
C SER A 53 9.96 -7.62 -4.20
N ARG A 54 11.12 -7.34 -3.57
CA ARG A 54 11.48 -7.95 -2.28
C ARG A 54 10.52 -7.52 -1.17
N LEU A 55 10.19 -6.22 -1.12
CA LEU A 55 9.20 -5.70 -0.17
C LEU A 55 7.88 -6.46 -0.28
N LEU A 56 7.40 -6.66 -1.51
CA LEU A 56 6.20 -7.44 -1.80
C LEU A 56 6.39 -8.91 -1.38
N GLU A 57 7.51 -9.56 -1.67
CA GLU A 57 7.72 -10.97 -1.31
C GLU A 57 7.75 -11.21 0.20
N GLU A 58 8.35 -10.28 0.95
CA GLU A 58 8.48 -10.33 2.41
C GLU A 58 7.15 -9.98 3.12
N ASN A 59 6.31 -9.16 2.49
CA ASN A 59 5.11 -8.58 3.12
C ASN A 59 3.81 -9.04 2.45
N LYS A 60 3.59 -10.36 2.43
CA LYS A 60 2.43 -11.01 1.78
C LYS A 60 1.05 -10.62 2.31
N ASN A 61 0.97 -10.05 3.50
CA ASN A 61 -0.27 -9.57 4.10
C ASN A 61 -0.20 -8.06 4.28
N SER A 62 -0.17 -7.32 3.16
CA SER A 62 -0.03 -5.87 3.21
C SER A 62 -0.92 -5.13 2.23
N LEU A 63 -1.30 -3.92 2.60
CA LEU A 63 -1.85 -2.90 1.71
C LEU A 63 -0.76 -1.86 1.46
N ILE A 64 -0.43 -1.62 0.20
CA ILE A 64 0.50 -0.58 -0.20
C ILE A 64 -0.28 0.49 -0.95
N VAL A 65 -0.14 1.74 -0.51
CA VAL A 65 -0.62 2.93 -1.23
C VAL A 65 0.60 3.74 -1.61
N ASP A 66 0.82 3.93 -2.90
CA ASP A 66 2.06 4.51 -3.39
C ASP A 66 1.85 5.63 -4.41
N ASP A 67 2.79 6.58 -4.43
CA ASP A 67 3.02 7.53 -5.52
C ASP A 67 4.46 7.30 -5.99
N ILE A 68 4.61 6.52 -7.05
CA ILE A 68 5.92 5.98 -7.43
C ILE A 68 6.50 6.62 -8.68
N ASN A 69 5.75 7.54 -9.30
CA ASN A 69 6.15 8.20 -10.54
C ASN A 69 6.57 7.19 -11.64
N LEU A 70 5.94 6.02 -11.67
CA LEU A 70 6.15 4.96 -12.67
C LEU A 70 4.79 4.40 -13.08
N ASN A 71 4.58 4.21 -14.38
CA ASN A 71 3.46 3.41 -14.85
C ASN A 71 3.86 1.94 -14.73
N VAL A 72 3.39 1.27 -13.67
CA VAL A 72 3.67 -0.15 -13.44
C VAL A 72 2.46 -0.95 -13.94
N LEU A 73 2.63 -1.68 -15.04
CA LEU A 73 1.62 -2.58 -15.58
C LEU A 73 2.02 -4.03 -15.31
N ASP A 74 1.20 -4.68 -14.48
CA ASP A 74 1.05 -6.10 -14.13
C ASP A 74 2.24 -7.06 -14.40
N ASN A 75 2.85 -7.59 -13.33
CA ASN A 75 3.63 -8.85 -13.34
C ASN A 75 3.88 -9.47 -11.94
N TYR A 76 2.95 -9.33 -10.98
CA TYR A 76 3.14 -9.83 -9.61
C TYR A 76 1.95 -10.67 -9.10
N SER A 77 2.18 -11.46 -8.05
CA SER A 77 1.15 -12.20 -7.29
C SER A 77 0.08 -11.31 -6.62
N TYR A 78 0.28 -10.00 -6.72
CA TYR A 78 -0.56 -8.93 -6.17
C TYR A 78 -1.56 -8.43 -7.21
N THR A 79 -2.65 -7.83 -6.75
CA THR A 79 -3.53 -7.07 -7.64
C THR A 79 -3.24 -5.59 -7.51
N ILE A 80 -2.92 -4.96 -8.64
CA ILE A 80 -2.91 -3.50 -8.78
C ILE A 80 -4.36 -3.07 -9.04
N GLN A 81 -5.00 -2.43 -8.05
CA GLN A 81 -6.44 -2.13 -8.09
C GLN A 81 -6.76 -0.81 -8.82
N ASN A 82 -5.75 0.00 -9.15
CA ASN A 82 -5.94 1.31 -9.75
C ASN A 82 -6.04 1.28 -11.29
N LYS A 83 -6.62 0.24 -11.89
CA LYS A 83 -6.83 0.20 -13.34
C LYS A 83 -7.71 1.40 -13.74
N ASN A 84 -7.17 2.29 -14.59
CA ASN A 84 -7.82 3.51 -15.13
C ASN A 84 -7.90 4.73 -14.19
N MET A 85 -6.99 4.87 -13.23
CA MET A 85 -6.91 6.08 -12.40
C MET A 85 -5.98 7.13 -13.02
N PHE A 86 -6.58 8.18 -13.60
CA PHE A 86 -5.85 9.25 -14.27
C PHE A 86 -5.63 10.47 -13.35
N THR A 87 -4.38 10.85 -13.08
CA THR A 87 -4.00 12.17 -12.56
C THR A 87 -3.87 13.16 -13.71
N ARG A 88 -4.32 14.40 -13.54
CA ARG A 88 -4.54 15.34 -14.65
C ARG A 88 -3.35 16.27 -14.80
N LYS A 89 -2.58 16.20 -15.90
CA LYS A 89 -1.65 17.29 -16.25
C LYS A 89 -2.44 18.48 -16.81
N LYS A 90 -2.21 19.69 -16.28
CA LYS A 90 -2.84 20.95 -16.74
C LYS A 90 -2.61 21.28 -18.23
N LYS A 91 -1.60 20.68 -18.91
CA LYS A 91 -1.21 21.02 -20.29
C LYS A 91 -1.50 19.97 -21.36
N HIS A 92 -1.76 18.72 -21.00
CA HIS A 92 -2.09 17.65 -21.94
C HIS A 92 -3.36 16.96 -21.46
N ARG A 93 -4.35 16.79 -22.35
CA ARG A 93 -5.68 16.22 -22.03
C ARG A 93 -5.63 14.74 -21.60
N GLU A 94 -4.45 14.13 -21.56
CA GLU A 94 -4.23 12.74 -21.19
C GLU A 94 -3.65 12.68 -19.78
N GLY A 95 -4.35 12.01 -18.86
CA GLY A 95 -3.84 11.79 -17.51
C GLY A 95 -2.88 10.60 -17.45
N THR A 96 -2.16 10.46 -16.35
CA THR A 96 -1.24 9.33 -16.13
C THR A 96 -1.64 8.58 -14.85
N ASN A 97 -1.37 7.27 -14.80
CA ASN A 97 -1.56 6.47 -13.60
C ASN A 97 -0.21 6.31 -12.91
N LEU A 98 0.03 7.11 -11.87
CA LEU A 98 1.29 7.14 -11.12
C LEU A 98 1.10 6.73 -9.65
N ASP A 99 -0.13 6.77 -9.17
CA ASP A 99 -0.52 6.37 -7.82
C ASP A 99 -1.09 4.93 -7.86
N HIS A 100 -0.59 4.03 -7.02
CA HIS A 100 -1.05 2.64 -6.98
C HIS A 100 -1.62 2.27 -5.61
N VAL A 101 -2.59 1.35 -5.64
CA VAL A 101 -3.09 0.63 -4.47
C VAL A 101 -2.88 -0.84 -4.77
N ILE A 102 -2.06 -1.47 -3.94
CA ILE A 102 -1.59 -2.84 -4.14
C ILE A 102 -1.94 -3.64 -2.88
N THR A 103 -2.56 -4.80 -3.10
CA THR A 103 -3.00 -5.69 -2.03
C THR A 103 -2.99 -7.15 -2.51
N PRO A 104 -2.90 -8.14 -1.61
CA PRO A 104 -3.08 -9.53 -1.95
C PRO A 104 -4.41 -9.78 -2.66
N LYS A 105 -4.40 -10.69 -3.65
CA LYS A 105 -5.59 -11.11 -4.42
C LYS A 105 -6.74 -11.60 -3.55
N CYS A 106 -6.45 -12.17 -2.38
CA CYS A 106 -7.45 -12.68 -1.44
C CYS A 106 -8.17 -11.60 -0.63
N ILE A 107 -7.70 -10.34 -0.65
CA ILE A 107 -8.31 -9.23 0.07
C ILE A 107 -9.25 -8.48 -0.88
N SER A 108 -10.53 -8.40 -0.49
CA SER A 108 -11.48 -7.53 -1.17
C SER A 108 -11.12 -6.07 -0.90
N CYS A 109 -10.73 -5.35 -1.96
CA CYS A 109 -10.35 -3.95 -1.91
C CYS A 109 -11.12 -3.15 -2.95
N GLN A 110 -11.66 -2.01 -2.54
CA GLN A 110 -12.33 -1.05 -3.40
C GLN A 110 -11.56 0.27 -3.36
N VAL A 111 -11.28 0.83 -4.53
CA VAL A 111 -10.63 2.15 -4.66
C VAL A 111 -11.57 3.08 -5.39
N ARG A 112 -11.82 4.27 -4.82
CA ARG A 112 -12.62 5.32 -5.43
C ARG A 112 -11.80 6.61 -5.56
N PRO A 113 -11.52 7.09 -6.78
CA PRO A 113 -10.91 8.41 -6.96
C PRO A 113 -11.86 9.51 -6.52
N LYS A 114 -11.33 10.53 -5.84
CA LYS A 114 -12.02 11.79 -5.56
C LYS A 114 -11.16 12.97 -5.99
N ASN A 115 -11.75 13.89 -6.76
CA ASN A 115 -11.09 15.15 -7.06
C ASN A 115 -11.06 16.02 -5.80
N ILE A 116 -9.90 16.61 -5.53
CA ILE A 116 -9.71 17.56 -4.44
C ILE A 116 -9.16 18.87 -5.01
N ILE A 117 -9.57 20.00 -4.45
CA ILE A 117 -9.23 21.34 -5.00
C ILE A 117 -7.73 21.65 -4.85
N ILE A 118 -7.08 21.06 -3.85
CA ILE A 118 -5.74 21.41 -3.40
C ILE A 118 -4.62 20.60 -4.06
N SER A 119 -4.94 19.65 -4.95
CA SER A 119 -3.94 18.78 -5.58
C SER A 119 -4.31 18.49 -7.04
N ASP A 120 -3.29 18.33 -7.88
CA ASP A 120 -3.38 17.79 -9.23
C ASP A 120 -3.52 16.25 -9.26
N HIS A 121 -3.20 15.58 -8.15
CA HIS A 121 -3.52 14.17 -7.92
C HIS A 121 -4.97 13.99 -7.44
N LYS A 122 -5.52 12.81 -7.71
CA LYS A 122 -6.82 12.42 -7.14
C LYS A 122 -6.60 11.81 -5.76
N MET A 123 -7.42 12.19 -4.80
CA MET A 123 -7.46 11.51 -3.51
C MET A 123 -8.02 10.10 -3.71
N LEU A 124 -7.28 9.09 -3.26
CA LEU A 124 -7.72 7.69 -3.33
C LEU A 124 -8.47 7.32 -2.05
N MET A 125 -9.77 7.07 -2.17
CA MET A 125 -10.56 6.50 -1.08
C MET A 125 -10.45 4.97 -1.18
N VAL A 126 -9.69 4.36 -0.27
CA VAL A 126 -9.40 2.92 -0.26
C VAL A 126 -10.18 2.24 0.87
N THR A 127 -10.92 1.19 0.52
CA THR A 127 -11.62 0.32 1.48
C THR A 127 -11.15 -1.11 1.30
N ALA A 128 -10.41 -1.64 2.27
CA ALA A 128 -10.00 -3.05 2.31
C ALA A 128 -10.76 -3.80 3.41
N LYS A 129 -11.29 -4.99 3.10
CA LYS A 129 -11.95 -5.86 4.08
C LYS A 129 -10.93 -6.84 4.66
N LEU A 130 -10.61 -6.67 5.95
CA LEU A 130 -9.69 -7.52 6.69
C LEU A 130 -10.45 -8.36 7.71
N ASN A 131 -10.04 -9.62 7.86
CA ASN A 131 -10.56 -10.50 8.90
C ASN A 131 -9.71 -10.32 10.16
N LYS A 132 -10.35 -10.14 11.32
CA LYS A 132 -9.62 -10.18 12.60
C LYS A 132 -8.98 -11.55 12.77
N HIS A 133 -7.71 -11.55 13.15
CA HIS A 133 -7.01 -12.75 13.55
C HIS A 133 -7.51 -13.16 14.95
N LYS A 134 -8.17 -14.32 15.06
CA LYS A 134 -8.51 -14.84 16.40
C LYS A 134 -7.21 -15.20 17.11
N PRO A 135 -6.95 -14.71 18.34
CA PRO A 135 -5.83 -15.23 19.12
C PRO A 135 -6.05 -16.74 19.32
N LEU A 136 -4.99 -17.54 19.16
CA LEU A 136 -5.04 -18.94 19.62
C LEU A 136 -5.29 -18.90 21.13
N ASN A 137 -6.45 -19.41 21.57
CA ASN A 137 -6.70 -19.63 22.98
C ASN A 137 -5.58 -20.53 23.53
N LYS A 138 -4.65 -19.97 24.30
CA LYS A 138 -3.74 -20.73 25.15
C LYS A 138 -4.53 -21.25 26.36
N THR A 139 -5.23 -22.36 26.16
CA THR A 139 -5.84 -23.19 27.21
C THR A 139 -5.75 -24.63 26.68
N ASN A 140 -4.98 -25.55 27.26
CA ASN A 140 -5.04 -25.94 28.66
C ASN A 140 -3.66 -26.16 29.29
N LYS A 141 -3.51 -25.65 30.52
CA LYS A 141 -2.57 -26.16 31.51
C LYS A 141 -2.81 -27.67 31.65
N ILE A 142 -1.80 -28.49 31.37
CA ILE A 142 -1.74 -29.85 31.91
C ILE A 142 -1.33 -29.67 33.37
N THR A 143 -2.29 -29.73 34.28
CA THR A 143 -2.01 -30.02 35.68
C THR A 143 -1.61 -31.49 35.77
N THR A 144 -0.35 -31.71 36.15
CA THR A 144 0.22 -32.97 36.64
C THR A 144 -0.52 -33.48 37.86
#